data_AF-A0A961S5M9-F1
#
_entry.id   AF-A0A961S5M9-F1
#
_cell.length_a   1.000
_cell.length_b   1.000
_cell.length_c   1.000
_cell.angle_alpha   90.00
_cell.angle_beta   90.00
_cell.angle_gamma   90.00
#
_symmetry.space_group_name_H-M   'P 1'
#
loop_
_entity.id
_entity.type
_entity.pdbx_description
1 polymer ?
#
loop_
_entity_poly.entity_id
_entity_poly.type
_entity_poly.pdbx_seq_one_letter_code
_entity_poly.pdbx_strand_id
1 'polypeptide(L)'
;ELILNAGADLSADQRASNPEAVAAAENDGPPEIEIYEYKQLQQQAAWFRSHVPDDGSITGLRVPMIDSSEVITCDNTFFITSRDDRDRKGIIFSVPFFGADGKFRGLVSAIILSRALADLLPGEDYVLFDPAHGYVTAKLNPPQHVEDMLAALRQGNTKSELLFSRSIPLSPDDREGKWSVWAGYNDRTFYQGPEYRALQKLRLYGFGFAAILLAAGCLSWFFVSRDARKTRLAAHRLSKARDDARQAETEARAMAS
;
A
#
# COMPACT_ATOMS: atom_id res chain seq x y z
N GLU A 1 40.35 0.78 -7.48
CA GLU A 1 38.98 0.97 -6.98
C GLU A 1 39.09 1.42 -5.54
N LEU A 2 38.32 2.43 -5.13
CA LEU A 2 38.28 2.89 -3.75
C LEU A 2 36.84 2.69 -3.28
N ILE A 3 36.59 1.61 -2.56
CA ILE A 3 35.31 1.36 -1.91
C ILE A 3 35.35 2.17 -0.61
N LEU A 4 34.64 3.29 -0.56
CA LEU A 4 34.47 4.06 0.66
C LEU A 4 33.35 3.38 1.46
N ASN A 5 33.73 2.50 2.37
CA ASN A 5 32.83 1.85 3.30
C ASN A 5 32.12 2.95 4.11
N ALA A 6 30.79 3.09 4.07
CA ALA A 6 30.06 4.11 4.86
C ALA A 6 29.82 3.63 6.30
N GLY A 7 30.30 2.43 6.65
CA GLY A 7 29.85 1.62 7.77
C GLY A 7 30.65 1.63 9.06
N ALA A 8 30.92 2.80 9.62
CA ALA A 8 31.30 2.92 11.03
C ALA A 8 30.54 4.12 11.59
N ASP A 9 30.09 4.06 12.85
CA ASP A 9 29.50 5.17 13.63
C ASP A 9 30.42 6.41 13.77
N LEU A 10 31.46 6.48 12.96
CA LEU A 10 32.41 7.57 12.81
C LEU A 10 31.97 8.40 11.61
N SER A 11 31.73 9.69 11.82
CA SER A 11 31.64 10.68 10.75
C SER A 11 32.89 10.65 9.87
N ALA A 12 32.80 11.17 8.64
CA ALA A 12 33.96 11.28 7.75
C ALA A 12 35.15 11.98 8.42
N ASP A 13 34.87 13.01 9.23
CA ASP A 13 35.88 13.73 10.02
C ASP A 13 36.49 12.87 11.13
N GLN A 14 35.68 12.05 11.81
CA GLN A 14 36.16 11.14 12.85
C GLN A 14 37.08 10.06 12.29
N ARG A 15 36.77 9.53 11.10
CA ARG A 15 37.63 8.54 10.41
C ARG A 15 38.97 9.13 9.98
N ALA A 16 38.95 10.36 9.47
CA ALA A 16 40.18 11.08 9.12
C ALA A 16 41.04 11.39 10.35
N SER A 17 40.41 11.61 11.50
CA SER A 17 41.10 11.99 12.74
C SER A 17 41.72 10.82 13.54
N ASN A 18 41.25 9.59 13.34
CA ASN A 18 41.74 8.42 14.08
C ASN A 18 41.81 7.14 13.20
N PRO A 19 42.73 7.09 12.23
CA PRO A 19 42.85 5.96 11.29
C PRO A 19 43.26 4.64 11.96
N GLU A 20 43.97 4.69 13.10
CA GLU A 20 44.40 3.48 13.82
C GLU A 20 43.24 2.75 14.50
N ALA A 21 42.26 3.48 15.05
CA ALA A 21 41.07 2.88 15.64
C ALA A 21 40.15 2.23 14.59
N VAL A 22 40.08 2.82 13.39
CA VAL A 22 39.36 2.24 12.24
C VAL A 22 40.02 0.94 11.82
N ALA A 23 41.34 0.95 11.61
CA ALA A 23 42.10 -0.24 11.24
C ALA A 23 42.06 -1.35 12.30
N ALA A 24 41.99 -1.01 13.59
CA ALA A 24 41.86 -1.98 14.67
C ALA A 24 40.45 -2.63 14.69
N ALA A 25 39.39 -1.85 14.44
CA ALA A 25 38.03 -2.38 14.33
C ALA A 25 37.84 -3.25 13.08
N GLU A 26 38.50 -2.91 11.96
CA GLU A 26 38.53 -3.72 10.74
C GLU A 26 39.25 -5.06 10.97
N ASN A 27 40.34 -5.09 11.75
CA ASN A 27 41.13 -6.31 12.00
C ASN A 27 40.50 -7.29 13.02
N ASP A 28 39.62 -6.82 13.91
CA ASP A 28 38.92 -7.66 14.90
C ASP A 28 37.49 -8.05 14.44
N GLY A 29 37.10 -7.55 13.26
CA GLY A 29 35.81 -7.80 12.62
C GLY A 29 35.73 -9.15 11.89
N PRO A 30 34.50 -9.63 11.60
CA PRO A 30 34.34 -10.76 10.69
C PRO A 30 34.94 -10.46 9.30
N PRO A 31 35.41 -11.48 8.56
CA PRO A 31 36.06 -11.27 7.27
C PRO A 31 35.15 -10.52 6.30
N GLU A 32 35.68 -9.49 5.67
CA GLU A 32 35.04 -8.80 4.55
C GLU A 32 34.97 -9.75 3.35
N ILE A 33 33.79 -9.87 2.74
CA ILE A 33 33.57 -10.76 1.60
C ILE A 33 33.19 -9.90 0.38
N GLU A 34 34.22 -9.39 -0.30
CA GLU A 34 34.05 -8.45 -1.40
C GLU A 34 33.76 -9.13 -2.75
N ILE A 35 33.97 -10.46 -2.84
CA ILE A 35 33.93 -11.18 -4.13
C ILE A 35 32.58 -11.06 -4.86
N TYR A 36 31.49 -10.88 -4.11
CA TYR A 36 30.16 -10.73 -4.71
C TYR A 36 29.99 -9.34 -5.33
N GLU A 37 30.48 -8.29 -4.66
CA GLU A 37 30.48 -6.91 -5.17
C GLU A 37 31.35 -6.81 -6.42
N TYR A 38 32.60 -7.29 -6.35
CA TYR A 38 33.52 -7.26 -7.49
C TYR A 38 32.95 -7.97 -8.72
N LYS A 39 32.30 -9.13 -8.53
CA LYS A 39 31.65 -9.84 -9.65
C LYS A 39 30.56 -8.97 -10.28
N GLN A 40 29.78 -8.25 -9.48
CA GLN A 40 28.75 -7.39 -10.04
C GLN A 40 29.31 -6.13 -10.72
N LEU A 41 30.31 -5.51 -10.14
CA LEU A 41 30.98 -4.36 -10.74
C LEU A 41 31.63 -4.73 -12.08
N GLN A 42 32.19 -5.93 -12.21
CA GLN A 42 32.70 -6.42 -13.50
C GLN A 42 31.58 -6.59 -14.54
N GLN A 43 30.42 -7.13 -14.14
CA GLN A 43 29.27 -7.30 -15.04
C GLN A 43 28.71 -5.94 -15.49
N GLN A 44 28.52 -5.02 -14.55
CA GLN A 44 28.06 -3.65 -14.83
C GLN A 44 29.06 -2.87 -15.70
N ALA A 45 30.36 -2.99 -15.45
CA ALA A 45 31.39 -2.36 -16.29
C ALA A 45 31.40 -2.94 -17.73
N ALA A 46 31.19 -4.26 -17.87
CA ALA A 46 31.06 -4.88 -19.19
C ALA A 46 29.81 -4.38 -19.93
N TRP A 47 28.69 -4.20 -19.20
CA TRP A 47 27.46 -3.65 -19.75
C TRP A 47 27.63 -2.20 -20.23
N PHE A 48 28.24 -1.32 -19.43
CA PHE A 48 28.47 0.06 -19.85
C PHE A 48 29.42 0.14 -21.04
N ARG A 49 30.47 -0.70 -21.08
CA ARG A 49 31.38 -0.73 -22.22
C ARG A 49 30.68 -1.09 -23.53
N SER A 50 29.63 -1.92 -23.49
CA SER A 50 28.89 -2.33 -24.68
C SER A 50 27.73 -1.38 -25.04
N HIS A 51 27.05 -0.79 -24.05
CA HIS A 51 25.84 0.02 -24.28
C HIS A 51 26.07 1.53 -24.21
N VAL A 52 27.09 1.99 -23.50
CA VAL A 52 27.42 3.40 -23.28
C VAL A 52 28.95 3.62 -23.40
N PRO A 53 29.55 3.33 -24.57
CA PRO A 53 31.01 3.37 -24.74
C PRO A 53 31.60 4.79 -24.72
N ASP A 54 30.77 5.81 -24.91
CA ASP A 54 31.13 7.23 -24.83
C ASP A 54 29.99 8.11 -24.31
N ASP A 55 30.35 9.31 -23.91
CA ASP A 55 29.45 10.31 -23.33
C ASP A 55 28.59 11.06 -24.37
N GLY A 56 28.81 10.82 -25.67
CA GLY A 56 28.15 11.55 -26.75
C GLY A 56 26.62 11.38 -26.79
N SER A 57 26.10 10.32 -26.17
CA SER A 57 24.65 10.06 -26.06
C SER A 57 24.01 10.66 -24.79
N ILE A 58 24.82 11.20 -23.87
CA ILE A 58 24.37 11.74 -22.59
C ILE A 58 24.06 13.22 -22.75
N THR A 59 22.86 13.64 -22.33
CA THR A 59 22.47 15.05 -22.35
C THR A 59 22.23 15.56 -20.94
N GLY A 60 23.01 16.55 -20.51
CA GLY A 60 22.90 17.13 -19.17
C GLY A 60 23.16 16.07 -18.09
N LEU A 61 22.27 16.01 -17.10
CA LEU A 61 22.37 15.07 -15.97
C LEU A 61 21.70 13.71 -16.22
N ARG A 62 21.23 13.43 -17.44
CA ARG A 62 20.58 12.15 -17.80
C ARG A 62 21.62 11.05 -18.05
N VAL A 63 22.49 10.84 -17.07
CA VAL A 63 23.50 9.79 -17.10
C VAL A 63 22.77 8.46 -16.83
N PRO A 64 22.96 7.43 -17.66
CA PRO A 64 22.32 6.14 -17.42
C PRO A 64 22.86 5.54 -16.11
N MET A 65 21.94 5.11 -15.25
CA MET A 65 22.23 4.32 -14.07
C MET A 65 21.78 2.88 -14.32
N ILE A 66 22.52 1.92 -13.77
CA ILE A 66 22.10 0.52 -13.65
C ILE A 66 22.33 0.05 -12.21
N ASP A 67 21.53 -0.89 -11.77
CA ASP A 67 21.58 -1.48 -10.44
C ASP A 67 21.98 -2.97 -10.51
N SER A 68 22.03 -3.64 -9.37
CA SER A 68 22.38 -5.06 -9.26
C SER A 68 21.28 -5.84 -8.57
N SER A 69 21.28 -7.16 -8.73
CA SER A 69 20.66 -8.02 -7.71
C SER A 69 21.30 -7.80 -6.34
N GLU A 70 20.54 -8.14 -5.30
CA GLU A 70 21.04 -8.08 -3.92
C GLU A 70 22.25 -8.99 -3.74
N VAL A 71 23.35 -8.42 -3.26
CA VAL A 71 24.61 -9.12 -3.00
C VAL A 71 25.06 -8.92 -1.56
N ILE A 72 25.87 -9.85 -1.06
CA ILE A 72 26.62 -9.65 0.18
C ILE A 72 27.68 -8.57 -0.09
N THR A 73 27.77 -7.62 0.84
CA THR A 73 28.65 -6.45 0.75
C THR A 73 29.80 -6.55 1.74
N CYS A 74 30.83 -5.72 1.57
CA CYS A 74 31.91 -5.53 2.53
C CYS A 74 31.45 -4.74 3.77
N ASP A 75 30.28 -4.09 3.73
CA ASP A 75 29.75 -3.32 4.84
C ASP A 75 29.19 -4.24 5.94
N ASN A 76 29.98 -4.39 7.00
CA ASN A 76 29.68 -5.23 8.16
C ASN A 76 29.03 -4.46 9.33
N THR A 77 28.59 -3.21 9.15
CA THR A 77 28.09 -2.32 10.23
C THR A 77 27.10 -3.01 11.16
N PHE A 78 26.08 -3.65 10.58
CA PHE A 78 25.04 -4.34 11.33
C PHE A 78 25.38 -5.82 11.56
N PHE A 79 26.12 -6.42 10.62
CA PHE A 79 26.52 -7.82 10.65
C PHE A 79 27.41 -8.16 11.85
N ILE A 80 28.28 -7.25 12.28
CA ILE A 80 29.19 -7.50 13.41
C ILE A 80 28.44 -7.89 14.70
N THR A 81 27.24 -7.32 14.88
CA THR A 81 26.36 -7.60 16.02
C THR A 81 25.41 -8.75 15.73
N SER A 82 24.74 -8.78 14.57
CA SER A 82 23.69 -9.78 14.30
C SER A 82 24.22 -11.14 13.88
N ARG A 83 25.40 -11.17 13.24
CA ARG A 83 26.00 -12.33 12.57
C ARG A 83 25.08 -12.97 11.52
N ASP A 84 24.18 -12.17 10.94
CA ASP A 84 23.23 -12.59 9.91
C ASP A 84 23.55 -11.92 8.58
N ASP A 85 23.83 -12.71 7.55
CA ASP A 85 24.18 -12.22 6.21
C ASP A 85 23.16 -11.23 5.63
N ARG A 86 21.88 -11.32 6.04
CA ARG A 86 20.84 -10.37 5.62
C ARG A 86 21.18 -8.92 5.97
N ASP A 87 21.93 -8.69 7.05
CA ASP A 87 22.29 -7.36 7.54
C ASP A 87 23.49 -6.72 6.81
N ARG A 88 24.19 -7.49 5.98
CA ARG A 88 25.28 -7.00 5.11
C ARG A 88 24.95 -7.13 3.63
N LYS A 89 23.68 -7.30 3.29
CA LYS A 89 23.23 -7.36 1.91
C LYS A 89 22.80 -5.99 1.41
N GLY A 90 23.08 -5.71 0.15
CA GLY A 90 22.77 -4.44 -0.48
C GLY A 90 22.71 -4.51 -2.00
N ILE A 91 22.37 -3.37 -2.58
CA ILE A 91 22.23 -3.14 -4.01
C ILE A 91 23.32 -2.18 -4.47
N ILE A 92 23.97 -2.51 -5.58
CA ILE A 92 25.02 -1.69 -6.17
C ILE A 92 24.44 -0.88 -7.32
N PHE A 93 24.38 0.43 -7.14
CA PHE A 93 23.99 1.40 -8.17
C PHE A 93 25.24 1.96 -8.84
N SER A 94 25.31 1.91 -10.16
CA SER A 94 26.48 2.33 -10.92
C SER A 94 26.13 3.28 -12.04
N VAL A 95 27.02 4.25 -12.25
CA VAL A 95 27.00 5.16 -13.41
C VAL A 95 28.35 5.08 -14.15
N PRO A 96 28.39 5.32 -15.47
CA PRO A 96 29.63 5.27 -16.22
C PRO A 96 30.51 6.50 -15.94
N PHE A 97 31.82 6.28 -15.93
CA PHE A 97 32.85 7.31 -15.84
C PHE A 97 33.62 7.40 -17.16
N PHE A 98 33.76 8.62 -17.68
CA PHE A 98 34.40 8.89 -18.96
C PHE A 98 35.72 9.65 -18.79
N GLY A 99 36.69 9.35 -19.64
CA GLY A 99 37.95 10.09 -19.70
C GLY A 99 37.80 11.44 -20.40
N ALA A 100 38.88 12.22 -20.41
CA ALA A 100 38.92 13.50 -21.15
C ALA A 100 38.72 13.32 -22.67
N ASP A 101 38.87 12.11 -23.18
CA ASP A 101 38.58 11.70 -24.56
C ASP A 101 37.10 11.33 -24.81
N GLY A 102 36.23 11.49 -23.81
CA GLY A 102 34.82 11.13 -23.85
C GLY A 102 34.57 9.62 -23.84
N LYS A 103 35.62 8.79 -23.70
CA LYS A 103 35.50 7.32 -23.75
C LYS A 103 35.29 6.72 -22.37
N PHE A 104 34.53 5.64 -22.30
CA PHE A 104 34.30 4.89 -21.06
C PHE A 104 35.63 4.43 -20.45
N ARG A 105 35.88 4.80 -19.19
CA ARG A 105 37.10 4.44 -18.44
C ARG A 105 36.81 3.61 -17.19
N GLY A 106 35.58 3.61 -16.70
CA GLY A 106 35.19 2.85 -15.52
C GLY A 106 33.79 3.21 -15.07
N LEU A 107 33.48 2.92 -13.82
CA LEU A 107 32.20 3.23 -13.19
C LEU A 107 32.43 3.97 -11.87
N VAL A 108 31.42 4.73 -11.47
CA VAL A 108 31.26 5.22 -10.09
C VAL A 108 30.07 4.48 -9.51
N SER A 109 30.27 3.85 -8.36
CA SER A 109 29.27 2.99 -7.74
C SER A 109 28.97 3.41 -6.31
N ALA A 110 27.71 3.25 -5.92
CA ALA A 110 27.26 3.37 -4.55
C ALA A 110 26.56 2.07 -4.17
N ILE A 111 26.86 1.58 -2.95
CA ILE A 111 26.23 0.40 -2.40
C ILE A 111 25.27 0.86 -1.31
N ILE A 112 24.00 0.48 -1.43
CA ILE A 112 22.97 0.81 -0.44
C ILE A 112 22.50 -0.50 0.19
N LEU A 113 22.66 -0.62 1.50
CA LEU A 113 22.19 -1.78 2.24
C LEU A 113 20.66 -1.93 2.14
N SER A 114 20.19 -3.17 1.99
CA SER A 114 18.76 -3.48 1.93
C SER A 114 18.01 -3.06 3.18
N ARG A 115 18.69 -3.09 4.33
CA ARG A 115 18.18 -2.56 5.59
C ARG A 115 18.00 -1.05 5.56
N ALA A 116 18.96 -0.31 5.00
CA ALA A 116 18.84 1.15 4.84
C ALA A 116 17.65 1.50 3.91
N LEU A 117 17.47 0.74 2.82
CA LEU A 117 16.30 0.89 1.93
C LEU A 117 14.98 0.56 2.66
N ALA A 118 14.94 -0.51 3.46
CA ALA A 118 13.80 -0.83 4.30
C ALA A 118 13.48 0.31 5.30
N ASP A 119 14.52 0.92 5.87
CA ASP A 119 14.37 1.99 6.85
C ASP A 119 13.80 3.28 6.26
N LEU A 120 14.00 3.51 4.97
CA LEU A 120 13.41 4.63 4.23
C LEU A 120 11.92 4.45 3.90
N LEU A 121 11.35 3.25 4.09
CA LEU A 121 9.93 3.01 3.83
C LEU A 121 9.04 3.83 4.80
N PRO A 122 7.90 4.38 4.33
CA PRO A 122 7.04 5.24 5.15
C PRO A 122 6.42 4.55 6.38
N GLY A 123 6.33 3.22 6.37
CA GLY A 123 5.74 2.41 7.43
C GLY A 123 5.84 0.93 7.12
N GLU A 124 5.18 0.11 7.94
CA GLU A 124 5.28 -1.36 7.86
C GLU A 124 4.40 -1.98 6.77
N ASP A 125 3.36 -1.25 6.32
CA ASP A 125 2.42 -1.65 5.25
C ASP A 125 2.97 -1.42 3.82
N TYR A 126 4.27 -1.16 3.72
CA TYR A 126 4.95 -0.79 2.47
C TYR A 126 6.06 -1.79 2.14
N VAL A 127 6.25 -2.00 0.85
CA VAL A 127 7.31 -2.87 0.30
C VAL A 127 7.96 -2.14 -0.86
N LEU A 128 9.29 -2.06 -0.85
CA LEU A 128 10.07 -1.66 -2.02
C LEU A 128 10.47 -2.93 -2.77
N PHE A 129 10.27 -2.95 -4.09
CA PHE A 129 10.60 -4.12 -4.89
C PHE A 129 11.10 -3.72 -6.27
N ASP A 130 11.96 -4.57 -6.82
CA ASP A 130 12.39 -4.52 -8.21
C ASP A 130 12.34 -5.94 -8.80
N PRO A 131 11.30 -6.25 -9.60
CA PRO A 131 11.14 -7.57 -10.21
C PRO A 131 12.25 -7.92 -11.22
N ALA A 132 12.91 -6.93 -11.81
CA ALA A 132 13.97 -7.17 -12.81
C ALA A 132 15.14 -7.93 -12.17
N HIS A 133 15.49 -7.55 -10.93
CA HIS A 133 16.56 -8.18 -10.17
C HIS A 133 16.08 -9.17 -9.10
N GLY A 134 14.77 -9.46 -9.03
CA GLY A 134 14.18 -10.32 -8.00
C GLY A 134 14.33 -9.74 -6.58
N TYR A 135 14.39 -8.41 -6.48
CA TYR A 135 14.58 -7.69 -5.23
C TYR A 135 13.25 -7.38 -4.55
N VAL A 136 13.21 -7.54 -3.24
CA VAL A 136 12.09 -7.12 -2.40
C VAL A 136 12.59 -6.85 -0.98
N THR A 137 12.17 -5.73 -0.41
CA THR A 137 12.48 -5.37 0.98
C THR A 137 11.28 -4.69 1.65
N ALA A 138 11.13 -4.94 2.94
CA ALA A 138 10.09 -4.40 3.81
C ALA A 138 10.71 -4.04 5.16
N LYS A 139 9.98 -3.29 5.99
CA LYS A 139 10.40 -3.01 7.37
C LYS A 139 10.66 -4.31 8.13
N LEU A 140 11.54 -4.25 9.13
CA LEU A 140 11.80 -5.39 10.01
C LEU A 140 10.51 -5.83 10.71
N ASN A 141 10.23 -7.14 10.68
CA ASN A 141 8.99 -7.75 11.20
C ASN A 141 7.72 -7.13 10.60
N PRO A 142 7.54 -7.19 9.28
CA PRO A 142 6.36 -6.60 8.65
C PRO A 142 5.09 -7.39 9.05
N PRO A 143 3.91 -6.74 9.02
CA PRO A 143 2.64 -7.40 9.26
C PRO A 143 2.41 -8.61 8.34
N GLN A 144 1.64 -9.59 8.79
CA GLN A 144 1.39 -10.84 8.04
C GLN A 144 0.92 -10.62 6.59
N HIS A 145 0.02 -9.65 6.38
CA HIS A 145 -0.51 -9.37 5.04
C HIS A 145 0.55 -8.82 4.05
N VAL A 146 1.64 -8.26 4.58
CA VAL A 146 2.81 -7.84 3.80
C VAL A 146 3.71 -9.03 3.54
N GLU A 147 4.00 -9.85 4.55
CA GLU A 147 4.74 -11.12 4.41
C GLU A 147 4.16 -12.01 3.31
N ASP A 148 2.83 -12.17 3.30
CA ASP A 148 2.10 -12.97 2.31
C ASP A 148 2.31 -12.48 0.87
N MET A 149 2.62 -11.19 0.68
CA MET A 149 2.84 -10.57 -0.62
C MET A 149 4.28 -10.62 -1.11
N LEU A 150 5.28 -10.81 -0.24
CA LEU A 150 6.71 -10.66 -0.61
C LEU A 150 7.13 -11.57 -1.77
N ALA A 151 6.67 -12.83 -1.76
CA ALA A 151 6.99 -13.78 -2.83
C ALA A 151 6.36 -13.40 -4.17
N ALA A 152 5.12 -12.89 -4.15
CA ALA A 152 4.43 -12.43 -5.34
C ALA A 152 5.07 -11.16 -5.92
N LEU A 153 5.39 -10.19 -5.05
CA LEU A 153 6.04 -8.94 -5.43
C LEU A 153 7.44 -9.15 -6.01
N ARG A 154 8.21 -10.11 -5.48
CA ARG A 154 9.50 -10.52 -6.06
C ARG A 154 9.40 -10.95 -7.52
N GLN A 155 8.25 -11.47 -7.94
CA GLN A 155 7.95 -11.87 -9.31
C GLN A 155 7.22 -10.78 -10.12
N GLY A 156 7.03 -9.59 -9.54
CA GLY A 156 6.28 -8.50 -10.15
C GLY A 156 4.76 -8.67 -10.12
N ASN A 157 4.23 -9.64 -9.35
CA ASN A 157 2.80 -9.81 -9.18
C ASN A 157 2.29 -8.94 -8.03
N THR A 158 1.56 -7.88 -8.36
CA THR A 158 1.00 -6.92 -7.40
C THR A 158 -0.48 -7.17 -7.10
N LYS A 159 -1.07 -8.27 -7.58
CA LYS A 159 -2.48 -8.60 -7.30
C LYS A 159 -2.63 -9.00 -5.84
N SER A 160 -3.59 -8.37 -5.16
CA SER A 160 -3.88 -8.60 -3.75
C SER A 160 -5.40 -8.70 -3.55
N GLU A 161 -5.80 -9.48 -2.55
CA GLU A 161 -7.19 -9.59 -2.10
C GLU A 161 -7.57 -8.50 -1.08
N LEU A 162 -6.60 -7.70 -0.63
CA LEU A 162 -6.82 -6.60 0.30
C LEU A 162 -7.76 -5.55 -0.30
N LEU A 163 -8.61 -4.96 0.54
CA LEU A 163 -9.50 -3.87 0.15
C LEU A 163 -8.73 -2.67 -0.41
N PHE A 164 -7.55 -2.41 0.13
CA PHE A 164 -6.61 -1.44 -0.41
C PHE A 164 -5.29 -2.11 -0.76
N SER A 165 -4.94 -2.02 -2.04
CA SER A 165 -3.62 -2.41 -2.53
C SER A 165 -3.26 -1.55 -3.74
N ARG A 166 -2.04 -1.01 -3.75
CA ARG A 166 -1.56 -0.17 -4.84
C ARG A 166 -0.07 -0.37 -5.04
N SER A 167 0.35 -0.40 -6.30
CA SER A 167 1.76 -0.29 -6.69
C SER A 167 2.00 1.07 -7.33
N ILE A 168 3.08 1.71 -6.93
CA ILE A 168 3.53 3.02 -7.40
C ILE A 168 4.92 2.81 -8.01
N PRO A 169 5.09 2.95 -9.33
CA PRO A 169 6.41 2.87 -9.93
C PRO A 169 7.26 4.04 -9.43
N LEU A 170 8.49 3.73 -9.02
CA LEU A 170 9.54 4.73 -8.90
C LEU A 170 10.15 4.88 -10.28
N SER A 171 10.36 6.10 -10.74
CA SER A 171 11.05 6.37 -12.00
C SER A 171 12.41 7.00 -11.71
N PRO A 172 13.38 6.24 -11.16
CA PRO A 172 14.76 6.64 -11.31
C PRO A 172 15.11 6.62 -12.81
N ASP A 173 16.12 7.40 -13.24
CA ASP A 173 16.73 7.29 -14.59
C ASP A 173 17.53 5.97 -14.75
N ASP A 174 17.06 4.91 -14.08
CA ASP A 174 17.57 3.56 -14.14
C ASP A 174 17.04 2.88 -15.40
N ARG A 175 17.95 2.32 -16.20
CA ARG A 175 17.59 1.67 -17.46
C ARG A 175 17.21 0.22 -17.30
N GLU A 176 17.62 -0.43 -16.20
CA GLU A 176 17.40 -1.86 -15.97
C GLU A 176 16.37 -2.11 -14.85
N GLY A 177 16.46 -1.34 -13.77
CA GLY A 177 15.57 -1.45 -12.62
C GLY A 177 14.14 -1.01 -12.90
N LYS A 178 13.17 -1.81 -12.44
CA LYS A 178 11.73 -1.49 -12.43
C LYS A 178 11.23 -1.26 -11.02
N TRP A 179 11.97 -0.43 -10.30
CA TRP A 179 11.72 -0.06 -8.92
C TRP A 179 10.27 0.40 -8.72
N SER A 180 9.62 -0.17 -7.73
CA SER A 180 8.24 0.15 -7.39
C SER A 180 8.04 0.03 -5.88
N VAL A 181 7.15 0.87 -5.35
CA VAL A 181 6.67 0.73 -3.97
C VAL A 181 5.27 0.15 -4.02
N TRP A 182 5.07 -0.97 -3.35
CA TRP A 182 3.75 -1.52 -3.08
C TRP A 182 3.29 -1.05 -1.70
N ALA A 183 2.01 -0.69 -1.60
CA ALA A 183 1.34 -0.36 -0.36
C ALA A 183 0.05 -1.18 -0.28
N GLY A 184 -0.16 -1.88 0.82
CA GLY A 184 -1.38 -2.62 1.08
C GLY A 184 -1.71 -2.55 2.56
N TYR A 185 -2.94 -2.17 2.88
CA TYR A 185 -3.37 -2.05 4.28
C TYR A 185 -4.23 -3.24 4.66
N ASN A 186 -4.09 -3.68 5.90
CA ASN A 186 -5.00 -4.66 6.48
C ASN A 186 -6.45 -4.15 6.47
N ASP A 187 -7.37 -4.96 5.94
CA ASP A 187 -8.80 -4.66 5.89
C ASP A 187 -9.39 -4.30 7.27
N ARG A 188 -8.84 -4.86 8.35
CA ARG A 188 -9.23 -4.52 9.71
C ARG A 188 -9.09 -3.02 9.98
N THR A 189 -8.06 -2.37 9.44
CA THR A 189 -7.85 -0.93 9.56
C THR A 189 -9.03 -0.16 8.97
N PHE A 190 -9.53 -0.58 7.81
CA PHE A 190 -10.73 -0.02 7.20
C PHE A 190 -11.98 -0.27 8.05
N TYR A 191 -12.23 -1.52 8.45
CA TYR A 191 -13.41 -1.88 9.25
C TYR A 191 -13.44 -1.24 10.65
N GLN A 192 -12.29 -0.87 11.19
CA GLN A 192 -12.20 -0.17 12.48
C GLN A 192 -12.21 1.36 12.33
N GLY A 193 -12.07 1.87 11.10
CA GLY A 193 -11.98 3.28 10.80
C GLY A 193 -13.27 4.08 11.06
N PRO A 194 -13.16 5.41 11.20
CA PRO A 194 -14.30 6.28 11.46
C PRO A 194 -15.32 6.24 10.32
N GLU A 195 -14.86 6.08 9.09
CA GLU A 195 -15.69 6.04 7.88
C GLU A 195 -16.59 4.80 7.86
N TYR A 196 -16.04 3.60 8.11
CA TYR A 196 -16.84 2.38 8.19
C TYR A 196 -17.85 2.43 9.34
N ARG A 197 -17.45 2.97 10.51
CA ARG A 197 -18.39 3.18 11.63
C ARG A 197 -19.49 4.17 11.28
N ALA A 198 -19.20 5.22 10.51
CA ALA A 198 -20.21 6.17 10.04
C ALA A 198 -21.21 5.49 9.09
N LEU A 199 -20.75 4.64 8.17
CA LEU A 199 -21.61 3.84 7.30
C LEU A 199 -22.50 2.88 8.10
N GLN A 200 -21.98 2.23 9.13
CA GLN A 200 -22.77 1.37 10.02
C GLN A 200 -23.87 2.16 10.75
N LYS A 201 -23.54 3.35 11.29
CA LYS A 201 -24.52 4.23 11.93
C LYS A 201 -25.58 4.72 10.95
N LEU A 202 -25.17 5.13 9.74
CA LEU A 202 -26.10 5.54 8.68
C LEU A 202 -27.08 4.42 8.34
N ARG A 203 -26.60 3.18 8.21
CA ARG A 203 -27.43 2.00 7.96
C ARG A 203 -28.45 1.78 9.08
N LEU A 204 -28.02 1.87 10.34
CA LEU A 204 -28.91 1.73 11.49
C LEU A 204 -29.97 2.83 11.54
N TYR A 205 -29.57 4.10 11.38
CA TYR A 205 -30.48 5.23 11.40
C TYR A 205 -31.44 5.22 10.21
N GLY A 206 -30.95 4.84 9.03
CA GLY A 206 -31.78 4.69 7.82
C GLY A 206 -32.86 3.64 8.00
N PHE A 207 -32.51 2.44 8.48
CA PHE A 207 -33.51 1.40 8.75
C PHE A 207 -34.45 1.76 9.89
N GLY A 208 -33.94 2.38 10.97
CA GLY A 208 -34.77 2.86 12.06
C GLY A 208 -35.80 3.89 11.59
N PHE A 209 -35.37 4.85 10.77
CA PHE A 209 -36.26 5.85 10.19
C PHE A 209 -37.31 5.24 9.25
N ALA A 210 -36.90 4.32 8.37
CA ALA A 210 -37.83 3.61 7.49
C ALA A 210 -38.87 2.79 8.28
N ALA A 211 -38.46 2.11 9.35
CA ALA A 211 -39.36 1.37 10.23
C ALA A 211 -40.36 2.28 10.94
N ILE A 212 -39.93 3.46 11.41
CA ILE A 212 -40.82 4.48 12.01
C ILE A 212 -41.85 4.97 10.99
N LEU A 213 -41.43 5.30 9.76
CA LEU A 213 -42.35 5.73 8.71
C LEU A 213 -43.36 4.64 8.35
N LEU A 214 -42.90 3.39 8.25
CA LEU A 214 -43.78 2.25 7.98
C LEU A 214 -44.80 2.05 9.10
N ALA A 215 -44.37 2.11 10.36
CA ALA A 215 -45.27 2.01 11.52
C ALA A 215 -46.29 3.16 11.54
N ALA A 216 -45.86 4.41 11.28
CA ALA A 216 -46.73 5.57 11.20
C ALA A 216 -47.76 5.46 10.06
N GLY A 217 -47.34 4.94 8.90
CA GLY A 217 -48.23 4.63 7.78
C GLY A 217 -49.27 3.57 8.14
N CYS A 218 -48.84 2.46 8.76
CA CYS A 218 -49.74 1.42 9.24
C CYS A 218 -50.73 1.92 10.31
N LEU A 219 -50.27 2.76 11.25
CA LEU A 219 -51.12 3.40 12.26
C LEU A 219 -52.16 4.32 11.62
N SER A 220 -51.73 5.19 10.70
CA SER A 220 -52.62 6.10 9.98
C SER A 220 -53.67 5.32 9.19
N TRP A 221 -53.26 4.25 8.49
CA TRP A 221 -54.16 3.35 7.79
C TRP A 221 -55.15 2.65 8.73
N PHE A 222 -54.70 2.21 9.91
CA PHE A 222 -55.56 1.61 10.91
C PHE A 222 -56.64 2.59 11.40
N PHE A 223 -56.28 3.83 11.69
CA PHE A 223 -57.25 4.85 12.12
C PHE A 223 -58.24 5.21 11.01
N VAL A 224 -57.75 5.44 9.79
CA VAL A 224 -58.60 5.75 8.61
C VAL A 224 -59.56 4.59 8.32
N SER A 225 -59.07 3.36 8.31
CA SER A 225 -59.91 2.19 8.05
C SER A 225 -60.93 1.93 9.17
N ARG A 226 -60.58 2.20 10.43
CA ARG A 226 -61.52 2.14 11.56
C ARG A 226 -62.62 3.18 11.43
N ASP A 227 -62.30 4.41 11.06
CA ASP A 227 -63.29 5.47 10.92
C ASP A 227 -64.19 5.27 9.69
N ALA A 228 -63.61 4.82 8.57
CA ALA A 228 -64.36 4.41 7.38
C ALA A 228 -65.36 3.27 7.69
N ARG A 229 -65.00 2.32 8.57
CA ARG A 229 -65.94 1.28 9.02
C ARG A 229 -67.08 1.87 9.85
N LYS A 230 -66.80 2.81 10.75
CA LYS A 230 -67.82 3.47 11.58
C LYS A 230 -68.80 4.29 10.73
N THR A 231 -68.30 5.07 9.78
CA THR A 231 -69.13 5.87 8.86
C THR A 231 -69.99 4.99 7.97
N ARG A 232 -69.43 3.88 7.44
CA ARG A 232 -70.22 2.87 6.69
C ARG A 232 -71.34 2.26 7.53
N LEU A 233 -71.07 1.91 8.78
CA LEU A 233 -72.08 1.39 9.71
C LEU A 233 -73.17 2.43 10.02
N ALA A 234 -72.79 3.70 10.22
CA ALA A 234 -73.73 4.79 10.46
C ALA A 234 -74.62 5.06 9.23
N ALA A 235 -74.03 5.06 8.03
CA ALA A 235 -74.77 5.21 6.78
C ALA A 235 -75.78 4.08 6.57
N HIS A 236 -75.41 2.84 6.87
CA HIS A 236 -76.31 1.69 6.80
C HIS A 236 -77.46 1.77 7.83
N ARG A 237 -77.21 2.32 9.03
CA ARG A 237 -78.27 2.53 10.03
C ARG A 237 -79.25 3.61 9.59
N LEU A 238 -78.75 4.70 9.00
CA LEU A 238 -79.58 5.78 8.46
C LEU A 238 -80.42 5.32 7.26
N SER A 239 -79.84 4.54 6.34
CA SER A 239 -80.61 3.99 5.22
C SER A 239 -81.74 3.09 5.71
N LYS A 240 -81.44 2.19 6.65
CA LYS A 240 -82.45 1.32 7.26
C LYS A 240 -83.56 2.11 7.94
N ALA A 241 -83.21 3.09 8.78
CA ALA A 241 -84.21 3.95 9.44
C ALA A 241 -85.06 4.75 8.44
N ARG A 242 -84.49 5.18 7.32
CA ARG A 242 -85.22 5.85 6.24
C ARG A 242 -86.18 4.92 5.54
N ASP A 243 -85.77 3.68 5.27
CA ASP A 243 -86.61 2.66 4.64
C ASP A 243 -87.76 2.26 5.57
N ASP A 244 -87.48 2.04 6.87
CA ASP A 244 -88.48 1.76 7.90
C ASP A 244 -89.50 2.92 8.03
N ALA A 245 -89.03 4.18 7.99
CA ALA A 245 -89.91 5.37 8.05
C ALA A 245 -90.79 5.51 6.81
N ARG A 246 -90.25 5.22 5.61
CA ARG A 246 -91.04 5.21 4.37
C ARG A 246 -92.10 4.12 4.38
N GLN A 247 -91.77 2.94 4.90
CA GLN A 247 -92.69 1.83 5.04
C GLN A 247 -93.85 2.20 5.98
N ALA A 248 -93.53 2.78 7.14
CA ALA A 248 -94.54 3.28 8.08
C ALA A 248 -95.44 4.37 7.47
N GLU A 249 -94.88 5.28 6.66
CA GLU A 249 -95.66 6.30 5.96
C GLU A 249 -96.61 5.69 4.90
N THR A 250 -96.16 4.68 4.15
CA THR A 250 -97.03 3.95 3.21
C THR A 250 -98.14 3.17 3.91
N GLU A 251 -97.85 2.55 5.06
CA GLU A 251 -98.84 1.85 5.87
C GLU A 251 -99.87 2.83 6.45
N ALA A 252 -99.43 3.98 6.97
CA ALA A 252 -100.31 5.02 7.48
C ALA A 252 -101.21 5.63 6.38
N ARG A 253 -100.68 5.83 5.16
CA ARG A 253 -101.48 6.28 4.01
C ARG A 253 -102.49 5.23 3.56
N ALA A 254 -102.16 3.94 3.62
CA ALA A 254 -103.07 2.86 3.28
C ALA A 254 -104.20 2.69 4.31
N MET A 255 -103.98 3.07 5.57
CA MET A 255 -105.02 3.08 6.61
C MET A 255 -105.95 4.29 6.56
N ALA A 256 -105.56 5.37 5.85
CA ALA A 256 -106.32 6.60 5.74
C ALA A 256 -107.22 6.69 4.49
N SER A 257 -107.14 5.69 3.60
CA SER A 257 -107.98 5.50 2.40
C SER A 257 -109.04 4.43 2.63
#